data_AF-A0A3D4PQP6-F1
#
_entry.id   AF-A0A3D4PQP6-F1
#
_cell.length_a   1.000
_cell.length_b   1.000
_cell.length_c   1.000
_cell.angle_alpha   90.00
_cell.angle_beta   90.00
_cell.angle_gamma   90.00
#
_symmetry.space_group_name_H-M   'P 1'
#
loop_
_entity.id
_entity.type
_entity.pdbx_description
1 polymer ?
#
loop_
_entity_poly.entity_id
_entity_poly.type
_entity_poly.pdbx_seq_one_letter_code
_entity_poly.pdbx_strand_id
1 'polypeptide(L)'
;MSRTSRELLVEVVGHLDAMHRHLERGAIDDETVADAVSLRLAAAIDALHRGAPELTTDLFGNEWPVIWGMRNRIAHGYAWINIETVKATVDEDLPAVEAAVRVLLDSLHDGDEA
;
A
#
# COMPACT_ATOMS: atom_id res chain seq x y z
N MET A 1 8.25 17.12 -14.20
CA MET A 1 7.76 15.97 -14.98
C MET A 1 6.78 15.21 -14.10
N SER A 2 5.59 14.88 -14.60
CA SER A 2 4.69 13.96 -13.90
C SER A 2 5.28 12.56 -14.00
N ARG A 3 5.27 11.78 -12.91
CA ARG A 3 5.66 10.36 -12.96
C ARG A 3 4.69 9.60 -13.88
N THR A 4 5.20 8.58 -14.56
CA THR A 4 4.36 7.63 -15.32
C THR A 4 3.63 6.68 -14.38
N SER A 5 2.52 6.09 -14.83
CA SER A 5 1.80 5.07 -14.05
C SER A 5 2.70 3.90 -13.65
N ARG A 6 3.64 3.50 -14.52
CA ARG A 6 4.63 2.46 -14.23
C ARG A 6 5.57 2.86 -13.09
N GLU A 7 6.16 4.06 -13.15
CA GLU A 7 7.05 4.56 -12.09
C GLU A 7 6.34 4.63 -10.74
N LEU A 8 5.06 5.02 -10.73
CA LEU A 8 4.24 5.04 -9.54
C LEU A 8 3.99 3.64 -8.98
N LEU A 9 3.63 2.67 -9.83
CA LEU A 9 3.38 1.30 -9.36
C LEU A 9 4.67 0.64 -8.86
N VAL A 10 5.81 0.92 -9.47
CA VAL A 10 7.13 0.49 -8.94
C VAL A 10 7.38 1.09 -7.55
N GLU A 11 7.04 2.36 -7.31
CA GLU A 11 7.14 2.99 -5.99
C GLU A 11 6.22 2.31 -4.96
N VAL A 12 4.97 2.06 -5.33
CA VAL A 12 3.99 1.37 -4.48
C VAL A 12 4.48 -0.02 -4.11
N VAL A 13 4.88 -0.84 -5.09
CA VAL A 13 5.43 -2.19 -4.87
C VAL A 13 6.68 -2.13 -3.99
N GLY A 14 7.56 -1.15 -4.21
CA GLY A 14 8.75 -0.97 -3.37
C GLY A 14 8.43 -0.69 -1.89
N HIS A 15 7.32 -0.01 -1.60
CA HIS A 15 6.82 0.15 -0.23
C HIS A 15 6.26 -1.15 0.34
N LEU A 16 5.49 -1.92 -0.44
CA LEU A 16 4.95 -3.22 -0.02
C LEU A 16 6.07 -4.23 0.25
N ASP A 17 7.07 -4.32 -0.62
CA ASP A 17 8.25 -5.17 -0.40
C ASP A 17 9.02 -4.78 0.86
N ALA A 18 9.14 -3.48 1.13
CA ALA A 18 9.77 -3.01 2.37
C ALA A 18 8.97 -3.39 3.61
N MET A 19 7.64 -3.32 3.53
CA MET A 19 6.74 -3.75 4.60
C MET A 19 6.91 -5.24 4.90
N HIS A 20 6.94 -6.10 3.87
CA HIS A 20 7.17 -7.54 4.03
C HIS A 20 8.53 -7.84 4.67
N ARG A 21 9.60 -7.14 4.28
CA ARG A 21 10.91 -7.27 4.93
C ARG A 21 10.90 -6.90 6.42
N HIS A 22 9.99 -6.03 6.87
CA HIS A 22 9.83 -5.74 8.29
C HIS A 22 9.12 -6.90 9.01
N LEU A 23 8.08 -7.47 8.40
CA LEU A 23 7.36 -8.64 8.93
C LEU A 23 8.25 -9.90 8.98
N GLU A 24 9.22 -10.04 8.08
CA GLU A 24 10.22 -11.11 8.13
C GLU A 24 11.20 -10.97 9.31
N ARG A 25 11.41 -9.75 9.81
CA ARG A 25 12.37 -9.44 10.89
C ARG A 25 11.77 -9.58 12.28
N GLY A 26 10.45 -9.52 12.40
CA GLY A 26 9.77 -9.63 13.68
C GLY A 26 8.25 -9.64 13.53
N ALA A 27 7.56 -10.01 14.61
CA ALA A 27 6.11 -10.02 14.63
C ALA A 27 5.56 -8.58 14.60
N ILE A 28 4.40 -8.40 13.98
CA ILE A 28 3.69 -7.10 13.97
C ILE A 28 3.26 -6.64 15.36
N ASP A 29 3.26 -7.53 16.36
CA ASP A 29 2.99 -7.19 17.76
C ASP A 29 4.18 -6.46 18.43
N ASP A 30 5.36 -6.44 17.79
CA ASP A 30 6.50 -5.60 18.19
C ASP A 30 6.29 -4.16 17.71
N GLU A 31 6.41 -3.19 18.61
CA GLU A 31 6.16 -1.76 18.34
C GLU A 31 7.02 -1.19 17.20
N THR A 32 8.29 -1.61 17.11
CA THR A 32 9.18 -1.12 16.04
C THR A 32 8.80 -1.70 14.68
N VAL A 33 8.40 -2.97 14.65
CA VAL A 33 7.90 -3.61 13.43
C VAL A 33 6.57 -2.99 13.02
N ALA A 34 5.66 -2.81 13.96
CA ALA A 34 4.36 -2.17 13.78
C ALA A 34 4.48 -0.79 13.14
N ASP A 35 5.36 0.06 13.68
CA ASP A 35 5.61 1.41 13.16
C ASP A 35 6.16 1.36 11.74
N ALA A 36 7.11 0.47 11.49
CA ALA A 36 7.71 0.32 10.17
C ALA A 36 6.69 -0.17 9.12
N VAL A 37 5.87 -1.16 9.48
CA VAL A 37 4.79 -1.69 8.63
C VAL A 37 3.76 -0.59 8.34
N SER A 38 3.30 0.10 9.39
CA SER A 38 2.33 1.20 9.27
C SER A 38 2.84 2.32 8.37
N LEU A 39 4.10 2.73 8.54
CA LEU A 39 4.74 3.75 7.69
C LEU A 39 4.75 3.32 6.22
N ARG A 40 5.12 2.07 5.92
CA ARG A 40 5.20 1.57 4.55
C ARG A 40 3.82 1.41 3.90
N LEU A 41 2.85 0.91 4.64
CA LEU A 41 1.46 0.81 4.19
C LEU A 41 0.88 2.20 3.88
N ALA A 42 1.07 3.18 4.77
CA ALA A 42 0.61 4.54 4.55
C ALA A 42 1.29 5.19 3.33
N ALA A 43 2.59 4.97 3.13
CA ALA A 43 3.32 5.49 1.98
C ALA A 43 2.84 4.88 0.66
N ALA A 44 2.56 3.57 0.62
CA ALA A 44 2.00 2.90 -0.56
C ALA A 44 0.64 3.50 -0.96
N ILE A 45 -0.27 3.68 0.01
CA ILE A 45 -1.60 4.27 -0.23
C ILE A 45 -1.48 5.74 -0.65
N ASP A 46 -0.56 6.51 -0.06
CA ASP A 46 -0.33 7.92 -0.41
C ASP A 46 0.21 8.08 -1.83
N ALA A 47 1.12 7.20 -2.26
CA ALA A 47 1.64 7.18 -3.62
C ALA A 47 0.52 6.94 -4.65
N LEU A 48 -0.33 5.93 -4.42
CA LEU A 48 -1.52 5.66 -5.24
C LEU A 48 -2.45 6.89 -5.34
N HIS A 49 -2.76 7.50 -4.19
CA HIS A 49 -3.67 8.65 -4.15
C HIS A 49 -3.17 9.85 -4.94
N ARG A 50 -1.86 10.16 -4.85
CA ARG A 50 -1.29 11.38 -5.42
C ARG A 50 -1.04 11.30 -6.91
N GLY A 51 -0.59 10.14 -7.40
CA GLY A 51 -0.11 10.04 -8.77
C GLY A 51 -0.99 9.21 -9.69
N ALA A 52 -2.06 8.58 -9.21
CA ALA A 52 -2.94 7.79 -10.06
C ALA A 52 -4.40 7.73 -9.55
N PRO A 53 -5.10 8.87 -9.38
CA PRO A 53 -6.49 8.89 -8.89
C PRO A 53 -7.45 8.12 -9.81
N GLU A 54 -7.25 8.17 -11.13
CA GLU A 54 -8.03 7.38 -12.09
C GLU A 54 -7.81 5.88 -11.84
N LEU A 55 -6.57 5.48 -11.58
CA LEU A 55 -6.22 4.10 -11.31
C LEU A 55 -6.82 3.59 -10.00
N THR A 56 -6.89 4.43 -8.97
CA THR A 56 -7.54 4.05 -7.72
C THR A 56 -9.03 3.82 -7.90
N THR A 57 -9.65 4.56 -8.82
CA THR A 57 -11.06 4.37 -9.19
C THR A 57 -11.25 3.09 -9.98
N ASP A 58 -10.37 2.80 -10.94
CA ASP A 58 -10.46 1.61 -11.79
C ASP A 58 -10.17 0.31 -11.01
N LEU A 59 -9.18 0.32 -10.12
CA LEU A 59 -8.76 -0.87 -9.35
C LEU A 59 -9.67 -1.15 -8.16
N PHE A 60 -10.08 -0.11 -7.43
CA PHE A 60 -10.73 -0.27 -6.12
C PHE A 60 -12.16 0.28 -6.09
N GLY A 61 -12.56 1.10 -7.07
CA GLY A 61 -13.90 1.67 -7.16
C GLY A 61 -14.40 2.24 -5.83
N ASN A 62 -15.50 1.66 -5.33
CA ASN A 62 -16.14 2.11 -4.10
C ASN A 62 -15.40 1.70 -2.81
N GLU A 63 -14.39 0.84 -2.88
CA GLU A 63 -13.57 0.43 -1.75
C GLU A 63 -12.43 1.42 -1.47
N TRP A 64 -12.08 2.27 -2.44
CA TRP A 64 -10.99 3.24 -2.30
C TRP A 64 -11.12 4.16 -1.07
N PRO A 65 -12.31 4.71 -0.72
CA PRO A 65 -12.46 5.51 0.49
C PRO A 65 -12.14 4.74 1.78
N VAL A 66 -12.33 3.42 1.80
CA VAL A 66 -11.98 2.56 2.95
C VAL A 66 -10.46 2.44 3.07
N ILE A 67 -9.80 2.11 1.95
CA ILE A 67 -8.33 2.02 1.87
C ILE A 67 -7.69 3.36 2.26
N TRP A 68 -8.19 4.47 1.71
CA TRP A 68 -7.73 5.81 2.07
C TRP A 68 -7.98 6.14 3.56
N GLY A 69 -9.13 5.70 4.08
CA GLY A 69 -9.47 5.80 5.49
C GLY A 69 -8.47 5.09 6.40
N MET A 70 -7.88 3.98 5.96
CA MET A 70 -6.83 3.28 6.72
C MET A 70 -5.54 4.09 6.79
N ARG A 71 -5.08 4.66 5.67
CA ARG A 71 -3.95 5.60 5.66
C ARG A 71 -4.18 6.77 6.61
N ASN A 72 -5.39 7.34 6.65
CA ASN A 72 -5.72 8.43 7.57
C ASN A 72 -5.69 8.00 9.04
N ARG A 73 -6.15 6.79 9.36
CA ARG A 73 -6.04 6.22 10.72
C ARG A 73 -4.59 6.03 11.13
N ILE A 74 -3.73 5.53 10.23
CA ILE A 74 -2.29 5.41 10.51
C ILE A 74 -1.66 6.80 10.74
N ALA A 75 -1.92 7.76 9.86
CA ALA A 75 -1.30 9.09 9.93
C ALA A 75 -1.72 9.91 11.16
N HIS A 76 -2.97 9.78 11.61
CA HIS A 76 -3.50 10.53 12.76
C HIS A 76 -3.48 9.74 14.07
N GLY A 77 -3.31 8.42 13.99
CA GLY A 77 -3.48 7.51 15.12
C GLY A 77 -2.23 7.25 15.96
N TYR A 78 -1.07 7.84 15.67
CA TYR A 78 0.23 7.52 16.30
C TYR A 78 0.26 7.45 17.85
N ALA A 79 -0.70 8.05 18.55
CA ALA A 79 -0.80 7.92 20.02
C ALA A 79 -1.58 6.66 20.48
N TRP A 80 -2.38 6.04 19.61
CA TRP A 80 -3.34 4.96 19.90
C TRP A 80 -3.64 4.09 18.67
N ILE A 81 -2.63 3.77 17.84
CA ILE A 81 -2.86 2.82 16.75
C ILE A 81 -3.34 1.53 17.39
N ASN A 82 -4.57 1.12 17.08
CA ASN A 82 -4.98 -0.23 17.39
C ASN A 82 -4.21 -1.14 16.46
N ILE A 83 -3.12 -1.73 16.97
CA ILE A 83 -2.26 -2.64 16.23
C ILE A 83 -3.05 -3.80 15.63
N GLU A 84 -4.16 -4.20 16.26
CA GLU A 84 -5.06 -5.22 15.73
C GLU A 84 -5.72 -4.78 14.43
N THR A 85 -6.01 -3.48 14.26
CA THR A 85 -6.56 -2.95 13.00
C THR A 85 -5.51 -2.97 11.89
N VAL A 86 -4.26 -2.59 12.18
CA VAL A 86 -3.18 -2.66 11.19
C VAL A 86 -2.92 -4.11 10.80
N LYS A 87 -2.87 -5.01 11.77
CA LYS A 87 -2.72 -6.45 11.57
C LYS A 87 -3.84 -7.03 10.72
N ALA A 88 -5.10 -6.75 11.05
CA ALA A 88 -6.24 -7.19 10.24
C ALA A 88 -6.13 -6.68 8.80
N THR A 89 -5.78 -5.41 8.59
CA THR A 89 -5.58 -4.89 7.22
C THR A 89 -4.44 -5.60 6.48
N VAL A 90 -3.32 -5.85 7.14
CA VAL A 90 -2.18 -6.56 6.53
C VAL A 90 -2.54 -8.00 6.19
N ASP A 91 -3.28 -8.68 7.06
CA ASP A 91 -3.59 -10.10 6.91
C ASP A 91 -4.80 -10.35 5.97
N GLU A 92 -5.80 -9.48 5.99
CA GLU A 92 -7.10 -9.69 5.32
C GLU A 92 -7.26 -8.86 4.04
N ASP A 93 -6.95 -7.57 4.08
CA ASP A 93 -7.25 -6.64 2.98
C ASP A 93 -6.08 -6.52 1.99
N LEU A 94 -4.87 -6.40 2.51
CA LEU A 94 -3.68 -6.07 1.74
C LEU A 94 -3.32 -7.09 0.65
N PRO A 95 -3.47 -8.41 0.83
CA PRO A 95 -3.08 -9.38 -0.20
C PRO A 95 -3.81 -9.17 -1.53
N ALA A 96 -5.10 -8.81 -1.49
CA ALA A 96 -5.88 -8.53 -2.69
C ALA A 96 -5.42 -7.24 -3.39
N VAL A 97 -5.17 -6.19 -2.61
CA VAL A 97 -4.66 -4.89 -3.12
C VAL A 97 -3.28 -5.06 -3.76
N GLU A 98 -2.37 -5.76 -3.09
CA GLU A 98 -1.03 -6.02 -3.58
C GLU A 98 -1.06 -6.83 -4.88
N ALA A 99 -1.88 -7.87 -4.97
CA ALA A 99 -2.04 -8.66 -6.18
C ALA A 99 -2.52 -7.80 -7.37
N ALA A 100 -3.52 -6.94 -7.16
CA ALA A 100 -4.05 -6.06 -8.20
C ALA A 100 -2.98 -5.07 -8.71
N VAL A 101 -2.20 -4.48 -7.80
CA VAL A 101 -1.10 -3.55 -8.14
C VAL A 101 -0.02 -4.27 -8.95
N ARG A 102 0.36 -5.49 -8.57
CA ARG A 102 1.40 -6.27 -9.27
C ARG A 102 0.96 -6.69 -10.68
N VAL A 103 -0.26 -7.21 -10.83
CA VAL A 103 -0.83 -7.58 -12.13
C VAL A 103 -0.85 -6.40 -13.10
N LEU A 104 -1.23 -5.22 -12.60
CA LEU A 104 -1.22 -4.02 -13.41
C LEU A 104 0.20 -3.59 -13.80
N LEU A 105 1.15 -3.62 -12.86
CA LEU A 105 2.54 -3.29 -13.14
C LEU A 105 3.12 -4.19 -14.24
N ASP A 106 2.83 -5.49 -14.18
CA ASP A 106 3.26 -6.47 -15.19
C ASP A 106 2.61 -6.17 -16.54
N SER A 107 1.31 -5.83 -16.56
CA SER A 107 0.58 -5.48 -17.79
C SER A 107 1.13 -4.22 -18.47
N LEU A 108 1.64 -3.27 -17.69
CA LEU A 108 2.31 -2.07 -18.21
C LEU A 108 3.74 -2.35 -18.69
N HIS A 109 4.38 -3.42 -18.19
CA HIS A 109 5.69 -3.85 -18.70
C HIS A 109 5.58 -4.48 -20.09
N ASP A 110 4.58 -5.35 -20.30
CA ASP A 110 4.34 -6.03 -21.58
C ASP A 110 3.95 -5.06 -22.70
N GLY A 111 3.32 -3.92 -22.38
CA GLY A 111 2.93 -2.90 -23.34
C GLY A 111 4.08 -2.01 -23.84
N ASP A 112 5.21 -1.96 -23.13
CA ASP A 112 6.39 -1.18 -23.51
C ASP A 112 7.37 -1.97 -24.42
N GLU A 113 7.21 -3.29 -24.54
CA GLU A 113 8.05 -4.19 -25.37
C GLU A 113 7.45 -4.53 -26.75
N ALA A 114 6.25 -4.03 -27.07
CA ALA A 114 5.53 -4.26 -28.34
C ALA A 114 5.61 -3.08 -29.31
#